data_AF-X5DF31-F1
#
_entry.id   AF-X5DF31-F1
#
_cell.length_a   1.000
_cell.length_b   1.000
_cell.length_c   1.000
_cell.angle_alpha   90.00
_cell.angle_beta   90.00
_cell.angle_gamma   90.00
#
_symmetry.space_group_name_H-M   'P 1'
#
loop_
_entity.id
_entity.type
_entity.pdbx_description
1 polymer ?
#
loop_
_entity_poly.entity_id
_entity_poly.type
_entity_poly.pdbx_seq_one_letter_code
_entity_poly.pdbx_strand_id
1 'polypeptide(L)'
;MSIEEYIYVGAFVLYLGLSSFLVRRKAFSSDIMSIKLRFFPYLFKWFGIILCVIILAFGLLNWNKYEYSKELTFYFLNIGLFLIAFSKERIEDEFIHQIRLKALIVSFIGTIAVFGSLFPMYLFLIFDIQPWIARVSGLIVITVILTVYLFNFYYAKYTSNKNRE
;
A
#
# COMPACT_ATOMS: atom_id res chain seq x y z
N MET A 1 -0.85 25.77 14.62
CA MET A 1 -0.89 24.54 13.80
C MET A 1 -1.89 24.77 12.68
N SER A 2 -1.47 24.66 11.42
CA SER A 2 -2.36 24.85 10.26
C SER A 2 -3.36 23.69 10.13
N ILE A 3 -4.46 23.88 9.40
CA ILE A 3 -5.45 22.81 9.15
C ILE A 3 -4.78 21.59 8.49
N GLU A 4 -3.79 21.84 7.63
CA GLU A 4 -3.04 20.81 6.92
C GLU A 4 -2.20 19.95 7.87
N GLU A 5 -1.53 20.58 8.85
CA GLU A 5 -0.78 19.87 9.87
C GLU A 5 -1.68 18.93 10.69
N TYR A 6 -2.91 19.34 11.03
CA TYR A 6 -3.88 18.46 11.67
C TYR A 6 -4.27 17.27 10.79
N ILE A 7 -4.43 17.48 9.49
CA ILE A 7 -4.73 16.41 8.53
C ILE A 7 -3.58 15.40 8.46
N TYR A 8 -2.33 15.87 8.40
CA TYR A 8 -1.15 15.00 8.38
C TYR A 8 -0.97 14.21 9.67
N VAL A 9 -1.12 14.86 10.82
CA VAL A 9 -1.06 14.19 12.13
C VAL A 9 -2.18 13.15 12.25
N GLY A 10 -3.40 13.49 11.84
CA GLY A 10 -4.53 12.56 11.81
C GLY A 10 -4.26 11.35 10.92
N ALA A 11 -3.74 11.56 9.71
CA ALA A 11 -3.37 10.48 8.80
C ALA A 11 -2.24 9.61 9.39
N PHE A 12 -1.24 10.21 10.02
CA PHE A 12 -0.13 9.49 10.66
C PHE A 12 -0.62 8.60 11.81
N VAL A 13 -1.45 9.14 12.71
CA VAL A 13 -2.06 8.37 13.82
C VAL A 13 -2.92 7.23 13.28
N LEU A 14 -3.66 7.47 12.20
CA LEU A 14 -4.46 6.45 11.53
C LEU A 14 -3.56 5.35 10.94
N TYR A 15 -2.45 5.69 10.29
CA TYR A 15 -1.48 4.70 9.79
C TYR A 15 -0.89 3.84 10.90
N LEU A 16 -0.51 4.45 12.03
CA LEU A 16 0.01 3.72 13.18
C LEU A 16 -1.05 2.80 13.78
N GLY A 17 -2.30 3.27 13.90
CA GLY A 17 -3.43 2.47 14.36
C GLY A 17 -3.70 1.27 13.46
N LEU A 18 -3.76 1.49 12.14
CA LEU A 18 -3.97 0.42 11.16
C LEU A 18 -2.81 -0.58 11.14
N SER A 19 -1.56 -0.10 11.18
CA SER A 19 -0.37 -0.95 11.14
C SER A 19 -0.23 -1.80 12.42
N SER A 20 -0.47 -1.20 13.58
CA SER A 20 -0.45 -1.92 14.86
C SER A 20 -1.56 -2.97 14.95
N PHE A 21 -2.70 -2.76 14.28
CA PHE A 21 -3.77 -3.77 14.19
C PHE A 21 -3.33 -5.03 13.42
N LEU A 22 -2.49 -4.88 12.38
CA LEU A 22 -1.98 -6.00 11.58
C LEU A 22 -0.97 -6.87 12.35
N VAL A 23 -0.11 -6.24 13.16
CA VAL A 23 0.96 -6.92 13.91
C VAL A 23 0.39 -7.52 15.19
N ARG A 24 0.17 -8.84 15.18
CA ARG A 24 -0.21 -9.56 16.40
C ARG A 24 0.98 -9.59 17.37
N ARG A 25 0.77 -9.34 18.66
CA ARG A 25 1.83 -9.44 19.71
C ARG A 25 2.59 -10.78 19.72
N LYS A 26 2.01 -11.86 19.17
CA LYS A 26 2.66 -13.18 19.01
C LYS A 26 3.61 -13.29 17.79
N ALA A 27 3.75 -12.25 16.97
CA ALA A 27 4.66 -12.25 15.82
C ALA A 27 6.15 -12.39 16.19
N PHE A 28 6.50 -12.24 17.48
CA PHE A 28 7.85 -12.42 18.02
C PHE A 28 8.06 -13.80 18.70
N SER A 29 7.21 -14.80 18.45
CA SER A 29 7.53 -16.18 18.86
C SER A 29 8.61 -16.77 17.94
N SER A 30 9.53 -17.54 18.52
CA SER A 30 10.75 -18.08 17.88
C SER A 30 10.54 -18.92 16.61
N ASP A 31 9.31 -19.34 16.33
CA ASP A 31 8.97 -20.12 15.14
C ASP A 31 8.49 -19.21 13.99
N ILE A 32 9.40 -18.95 13.05
CA ILE A 32 9.17 -18.11 11.85
C ILE A 32 7.99 -18.66 11.01
N MET A 33 7.74 -19.97 11.04
CA MET A 33 6.64 -20.59 10.30
C MET A 33 5.26 -20.34 10.92
N SER A 34 5.19 -19.78 12.14
CA SER A 34 3.94 -19.49 12.84
C SER A 34 3.43 -18.05 12.68
N ILE A 35 4.16 -17.20 11.95
CA ILE A 35 3.80 -15.78 11.77
C ILE A 35 2.51 -15.68 10.95
N LYS A 36 1.39 -15.45 11.65
CA LYS A 36 0.08 -15.19 11.05
C LYS A 36 -0.25 -13.70 11.12
N LEU A 37 -0.31 -13.04 9.96
CA LEU A 37 -0.79 -11.66 9.84
C LEU A 37 -2.29 -11.60 10.16
N ARG A 38 -2.71 -10.59 10.92
CA ARG A 38 -4.14 -10.32 11.14
C ARG A 38 -4.66 -9.45 10.02
N PHE A 39 -5.62 -9.94 9.25
CA PHE A 39 -6.28 -9.18 8.19
C PHE A 39 -7.58 -8.52 8.67
N PHE A 40 -7.94 -7.40 8.05
CA PHE A 40 -9.22 -6.72 8.23
C PHE A 40 -10.39 -7.55 7.67
N PRO A 41 -11.62 -7.38 8.20
CA PRO A 41 -12.81 -8.01 7.63
C PRO A 41 -13.01 -7.68 6.15
N TYR A 42 -13.68 -8.57 5.40
CA TYR A 42 -13.94 -8.41 3.96
C TYR A 42 -14.57 -7.06 3.57
N LEU A 43 -15.41 -6.48 4.44
CA LEU A 43 -16.06 -5.19 4.21
C LEU A 43 -15.05 -4.04 4.00
N PHE A 44 -13.89 -4.10 4.66
CA PHE A 44 -12.85 -3.08 4.53
C PHE A 44 -12.24 -3.03 3.13
N LYS A 45 -12.35 -4.13 2.36
CA LYS A 45 -11.95 -4.13 0.95
C LYS A 45 -12.76 -3.13 0.14
N TRP A 46 -14.08 -3.14 0.31
CA TRP A 46 -14.99 -2.25 -0.41
C TRP A 46 -14.81 -0.79 0.01
N PHE A 47 -14.63 -0.55 1.31
CA PHE A 47 -14.29 0.79 1.79
C PHE A 47 -12.98 1.29 1.17
N GLY A 48 -11.95 0.45 1.10
CA GLY A 48 -10.69 0.80 0.44
C GLY A 48 -10.86 1.11 -1.05
N ILE A 49 -11.65 0.32 -1.79
CA ILE A 49 -11.93 0.56 -3.21
C ILE A 49 -12.66 1.90 -3.42
N ILE A 50 -13.73 2.14 -2.67
CA ILE A 50 -14.50 3.39 -2.75
C ILE A 50 -13.60 4.58 -2.43
N LEU A 51 -12.77 4.47 -1.38
CA LEU A 51 -11.82 5.51 -1.00
C LEU A 51 -10.81 5.79 -2.13
N CYS A 52 -10.20 4.76 -2.72
CA CYS A 52 -9.27 4.93 -3.84
C CYS A 52 -9.92 5.65 -5.03
N VAL A 53 -11.14 5.27 -5.40
CA VAL A 53 -11.87 5.89 -6.52
C VAL A 53 -12.15 7.37 -6.25
N ILE A 54 -12.63 7.70 -5.05
CA ILE A 54 -12.91 9.09 -4.65
C ILE A 54 -11.62 9.93 -4.66
N ILE A 55 -10.52 9.40 -4.12
CA ILE A 55 -9.25 10.13 -4.02
C ILE A 55 -8.59 10.31 -5.38
N LEU A 56 -8.69 9.32 -6.28
CA LEU A 56 -8.21 9.47 -7.65
C LEU A 56 -9.03 10.52 -8.42
N ALA A 57 -10.36 10.51 -8.28
CA ALA A 57 -11.22 11.53 -8.87
C ALA A 57 -10.89 12.94 -8.33
N PHE A 58 -10.70 13.07 -7.02
CA PHE A 58 -10.28 14.31 -6.38
C PHE A 58 -8.91 14.78 -6.89
N GLY A 59 -7.94 13.88 -6.98
CA GLY A 59 -6.59 14.15 -7.47
C GLY A 59 -6.61 14.66 -8.90
N LEU A 60 -7.36 14.01 -9.80
CA LEU A 60 -7.49 14.43 -11.21
C LEU A 60 -8.09 15.83 -11.35
N LEU A 61 -9.09 16.19 -10.53
CA LEU A 61 -9.79 17.47 -10.61
C LEU A 61 -9.04 18.64 -9.93
N ASN A 62 -8.15 18.34 -8.97
CA ASN A 62 -7.50 19.35 -8.12
C ASN A 62 -5.96 19.30 -8.15
N TRP A 63 -5.37 18.57 -9.10
CA TRP A 63 -3.93 18.28 -9.16
C TRP A 63 -3.02 19.51 -9.07
N ASN A 64 -3.44 20.64 -9.64
CA ASN A 64 -2.69 21.91 -9.64
C ASN A 64 -3.42 23.05 -8.91
N LYS A 65 -4.55 22.77 -8.25
CA LYS A 65 -5.37 23.82 -7.60
C LYS A 65 -4.87 24.19 -6.20
N TYR A 66 -4.31 23.23 -5.47
CA TYR A 66 -3.82 23.44 -4.10
C TYR A 66 -2.36 23.03 -4.02
N GLU A 67 -1.57 23.74 -3.21
CA GLU A 67 -0.13 23.50 -3.03
C GLU A 67 0.18 22.05 -2.60
N TYR A 68 -0.68 21.48 -1.77
CA TYR A 68 -0.51 20.14 -1.19
C TYR A 68 -1.46 19.07 -1.76
N SER A 69 -2.17 19.37 -2.86
CA SER A 69 -3.17 18.43 -3.41
C SER A 69 -2.56 17.07 -3.75
N LYS A 70 -1.38 17.07 -4.38
CA LYS A 70 -0.65 15.85 -4.78
C LYS A 70 -0.30 15.00 -3.56
N GLU A 71 0.16 15.64 -2.50
CA GLU A 71 0.64 14.99 -1.28
C GLU A 71 -0.51 14.33 -0.54
N LEU A 72 -1.61 15.07 -0.36
CA LEU A 72 -2.84 14.54 0.19
C LEU A 72 -3.39 13.38 -0.65
N THR A 73 -3.37 13.49 -1.99
CA THR A 73 -3.77 12.39 -2.86
C THR A 73 -2.96 11.12 -2.58
N PHE A 74 -1.63 11.19 -2.53
CA PHE A 74 -0.79 10.02 -2.23
C PHE A 74 -1.02 9.48 -0.81
N TYR A 75 -1.20 10.32 0.20
CA TYR A 75 -1.47 9.88 1.57
C TYR A 75 -2.76 9.05 1.65
N PHE A 76 -3.87 9.59 1.15
CA PHE A 76 -5.17 8.93 1.22
C PHE A 76 -5.28 7.75 0.26
N LEU A 77 -4.62 7.81 -0.90
CA LEU A 77 -4.55 6.69 -1.82
C LEU A 77 -3.86 5.49 -1.19
N ASN A 78 -2.73 5.71 -0.50
CA ASN A 78 -2.05 4.65 0.23
C ASN A 78 -2.92 4.06 1.36
N ILE A 79 -3.74 4.87 2.05
CA ILE A 79 -4.69 4.36 3.06
C ILE A 79 -5.70 3.42 2.40
N GLY A 80 -6.29 3.83 1.27
CA GLY A 80 -7.22 3.01 0.52
C GLY A 80 -6.59 1.71 0.04
N LEU A 81 -5.40 1.78 -0.57
CA LEU A 81 -4.65 0.59 -1.03
C LEU A 81 -4.29 -0.34 0.14
N PHE A 82 -3.91 0.21 1.28
CA PHE A 82 -3.61 -0.57 2.48
C PHE A 82 -4.84 -1.35 2.98
N LEU A 83 -6.01 -0.70 3.02
CA LEU A 83 -7.26 -1.37 3.38
C LEU A 83 -7.60 -2.51 2.42
N ILE A 84 -7.42 -2.30 1.10
CA ILE A 84 -7.63 -3.35 0.10
C ILE A 84 -6.63 -4.48 0.33
N ALA A 85 -5.33 -4.16 0.43
CA ALA A 85 -4.24 -5.12 0.52
C ALA A 85 -4.33 -6.04 1.72
N PHE A 86 -4.72 -5.50 2.88
CA PHE A 86 -4.80 -6.23 4.14
C PHE A 86 -6.23 -6.60 4.55
N SER A 87 -7.20 -6.52 3.65
CA SER A 87 -8.55 -7.07 3.86
C SER A 87 -8.60 -8.56 3.52
N LYS A 88 -9.41 -9.33 4.25
CA LYS A 88 -9.66 -10.75 4.00
C LYS A 88 -10.40 -11.01 2.68
N GLU A 89 -10.22 -12.20 2.13
CA GLU A 89 -11.12 -12.73 1.11
C GLU A 89 -12.44 -13.22 1.74
N ARG A 90 -13.50 -13.37 0.93
CA ARG A 90 -14.77 -13.94 1.41
C ARG A 90 -14.62 -15.39 1.89
N ILE A 91 -13.74 -16.14 1.24
CA ILE A 91 -13.34 -17.49 1.60
C ILE A 91 -11.82 -17.44 1.70
N GLU A 92 -11.29 -17.70 2.88
CA GLU A 92 -9.87 -17.57 3.16
C GLU A 92 -9.30 -18.88 3.70
N ASP A 93 -8.61 -19.58 2.83
CA ASP A 93 -7.94 -20.84 3.12
C ASP A 93 -6.43 -20.63 3.33
N GLU A 94 -5.76 -21.62 3.93
CA GLU A 94 -4.31 -21.59 4.16
C GLU A 94 -3.51 -21.37 2.87
N PHE A 95 -4.00 -21.91 1.76
CA PHE A 95 -3.40 -21.70 0.44
C PHE A 95 -3.44 -20.22 0.00
N ILE A 96 -4.57 -19.53 0.20
CA ILE A 96 -4.70 -18.10 -0.11
C ILE A 96 -3.76 -17.28 0.77
N HIS A 97 -3.59 -17.68 2.03
CA HIS A 97 -2.65 -17.07 2.95
C HIS A 97 -1.20 -17.15 2.43
N GLN A 98 -0.80 -18.32 1.93
CA GLN A 98 0.53 -18.52 1.35
C GLN A 98 0.74 -17.69 0.08
N ILE A 99 -0.25 -17.60 -0.81
CA ILE A 99 -0.18 -16.75 -2.01
C ILE A 99 0.04 -15.28 -1.60
N ARG A 100 -0.69 -14.79 -0.61
CA ARG A 100 -0.53 -13.41 -0.11
C ARG A 100 0.87 -13.13 0.39
N LEU A 101 1.40 -14.02 1.23
CA LEU A 101 2.74 -13.84 1.79
C LEU A 101 3.80 -13.83 0.69
N LYS A 102 3.73 -14.78 -0.26
CA LYS A 102 4.64 -14.83 -1.41
C LYS A 102 4.53 -13.58 -2.28
N ALA A 103 3.32 -13.16 -2.62
CA ALA A 103 3.09 -11.95 -3.41
C ALA A 103 3.64 -10.70 -2.71
N LEU A 104 3.47 -10.59 -1.38
CA LEU A 104 3.97 -9.47 -0.60
C LEU A 104 5.50 -9.43 -0.59
N ILE A 105 6.15 -10.57 -0.35
CA ILE A 105 7.62 -10.68 -0.37
C ILE A 105 8.17 -10.33 -1.76
N VAL A 106 7.62 -10.93 -2.82
CA VAL A 106 8.07 -10.68 -4.20
C VAL A 106 7.90 -9.21 -4.57
N SER A 107 6.77 -8.59 -4.21
CA SER A 107 6.50 -7.19 -4.55
C SER A 107 7.38 -6.23 -3.76
N PHE A 108 7.65 -6.53 -2.49
CA PHE A 108 8.57 -5.76 -1.66
C PHE A 108 10.01 -5.82 -2.21
N ILE A 109 10.54 -7.03 -2.42
CA ILE A 109 11.90 -7.22 -2.94
C ILE A 109 12.03 -6.62 -4.34
N GLY A 110 11.08 -6.90 -5.23
CA GLY A 110 11.09 -6.40 -6.60
C GLY A 110 11.04 -4.87 -6.66
N THR A 111 10.16 -4.25 -5.88
CA THR A 111 10.07 -2.79 -5.86
C THR A 111 11.33 -2.16 -5.27
N ILE A 112 11.90 -2.72 -4.20
CA ILE A 112 13.16 -2.21 -3.62
C ILE A 112 14.32 -2.41 -4.59
N ALA A 113 14.41 -3.53 -5.30
CA ALA A 113 15.46 -3.74 -6.28
C ALA A 113 15.37 -2.73 -7.42
N VAL A 114 14.16 -2.45 -7.92
CA VAL A 114 13.92 -1.50 -9.02
C VAL A 114 14.12 -0.06 -8.54
N PHE A 115 13.45 0.37 -7.47
CA PHE A 115 13.56 1.75 -6.98
C PHE A 115 14.92 2.02 -6.32
N GLY A 116 15.46 1.07 -5.57
CA GLY A 116 16.77 1.22 -4.94
C GLY A 116 17.91 1.35 -5.95
N SER A 117 17.79 0.76 -7.15
CA SER A 117 18.79 0.89 -8.21
C SER A 117 18.51 2.06 -9.16
N LEU A 118 17.26 2.23 -9.61
CA LEU A 118 16.92 3.19 -10.66
C LEU A 118 16.61 4.59 -10.11
N PHE A 119 16.12 4.72 -8.88
CA PHE A 119 15.77 6.02 -8.31
C PHE A 119 16.99 6.92 -8.11
N PRO A 120 18.13 6.44 -7.55
CA PRO A 120 19.35 7.24 -7.48
C PRO A 120 19.89 7.64 -8.87
N MET A 121 19.77 6.75 -9.85
CA MET A 121 20.17 7.02 -11.23
C MET A 121 19.29 8.11 -11.87
N TYR A 122 17.97 8.05 -11.64
CA TYR A 122 17.02 9.08 -12.08
C TYR A 122 17.32 10.45 -11.43
N LEU A 123 17.58 10.46 -10.11
CA LEU A 123 17.95 11.68 -9.38
C LEU A 123 19.25 12.30 -9.89
N PHE A 124 20.23 11.47 -10.27
CA PHE A 124 21.52 11.94 -10.79
C PHE A 124 21.42 12.49 -12.22
N LEU A 125 20.55 11.93 -13.05
CA LEU A 125 20.39 12.31 -14.46
C LEU A 125 19.48 13.53 -14.68
N ILE A 126 18.51 13.78 -13.80
CA ILE A 126 17.51 14.84 -13.94
C ILE A 126 17.65 15.79 -12.74
N PHE A 127 18.60 16.71 -12.84
CA PHE A 127 18.79 17.82 -11.90
C PHE A 127 17.65 18.86 -12.03
N ASP A 128 16.43 18.47 -11.65
CA ASP A 128 15.38 19.40 -11.19
C ASP A 128 14.21 18.61 -10.58
N ILE A 129 14.45 17.99 -9.41
CA ILE A 129 13.39 17.26 -8.73
C ILE A 129 12.38 18.27 -8.23
N GLN A 130 11.16 18.22 -8.75
CA GLN A 130 10.10 19.07 -8.23
C GLN A 130 9.96 18.83 -6.72
N PRO A 131 9.92 19.90 -5.89
CA PRO A 131 9.96 19.77 -4.43
C PRO A 131 8.94 18.80 -3.85
N TRP A 132 7.74 18.73 -4.45
CA TRP A 132 6.69 17.80 -4.01
C TRP A 132 7.09 16.32 -4.17
N ILE A 133 7.85 15.95 -5.21
CA ILE A 133 8.30 14.56 -5.45
C ILE A 133 9.24 14.12 -4.32
N ALA A 134 10.16 15.00 -3.92
CA ALA A 134 11.06 14.72 -2.81
C ALA A 134 10.27 14.48 -1.51
N ARG A 135 9.26 15.32 -1.24
CA ARG A 135 8.38 15.22 -0.05
C ARG A 135 7.55 13.92 -0.01
N VAL A 136 7.08 13.43 -1.15
CA VAL A 136 6.22 12.22 -1.20
C VAL A 136 6.94 10.95 -1.67
N SER A 137 8.25 11.00 -1.91
CA SER A 137 9.02 9.90 -2.48
C SER A 137 8.81 8.56 -1.75
N GLY A 138 8.81 8.56 -0.42
CA GLY A 138 8.51 7.37 0.39
C GLY A 138 7.08 6.85 0.18
N LEU A 139 6.09 7.75 0.07
CA LEU A 139 4.70 7.38 -0.20
C LEU A 139 4.52 6.79 -1.60
N ILE A 140 5.24 7.31 -2.60
CA ILE A 140 5.25 6.77 -3.96
C ILE A 140 5.75 5.33 -3.94
N VAL A 141 6.87 5.06 -3.25
CA VAL A 141 7.41 3.70 -3.13
C VAL A 141 6.40 2.75 -2.47
N ILE A 142 5.75 3.18 -1.39
CA ILE A 142 4.71 2.38 -0.71
C ILE A 142 3.53 2.13 -1.67
N THR A 143 3.08 3.14 -2.41
CA THR A 143 1.99 3.00 -3.40
C THR A 143 2.33 1.96 -4.45
N VAL A 144 3.58 1.96 -4.94
CA VAL A 144 4.04 0.99 -5.92
C VAL A 144 4.10 -0.41 -5.31
N ILE A 145 4.67 -0.57 -4.12
CA ILE A 145 4.71 -1.87 -3.42
C ILE A 145 3.29 -2.45 -3.29
N LEU A 146 2.33 -1.65 -2.80
CA LEU A 146 0.95 -2.08 -2.61
C LEU A 146 0.25 -2.41 -3.92
N THR A 147 0.45 -1.60 -4.96
CA THR A 147 -0.13 -1.83 -6.29
C THR A 147 0.42 -3.11 -6.92
N VAL A 148 1.74 -3.29 -6.91
CA VAL A 148 2.42 -4.49 -7.45
C VAL A 148 2.03 -5.73 -6.64
N TYR A 149 1.92 -5.60 -5.32
CA TYR A 149 1.40 -6.66 -4.45
C TYR A 149 0.00 -7.11 -4.84
N LEU A 150 -0.94 -6.16 -4.99
CA LEU A 150 -2.31 -6.48 -5.36
C LEU A 150 -2.36 -7.16 -6.73
N PHE A 151 -1.60 -6.65 -7.70
CA PHE A 151 -1.48 -7.26 -9.02
C PHE A 151 -0.98 -8.71 -8.94
N ASN A 152 0.16 -8.93 -8.27
CA ASN A 152 0.76 -10.26 -8.11
C ASN A 152 -0.16 -11.22 -7.36
N PHE A 153 -0.84 -10.75 -6.32
CA PHE A 153 -1.79 -11.56 -5.54
C PHE A 153 -2.97 -12.02 -6.40
N TYR A 154 -3.64 -11.11 -7.11
CA TYR A 154 -4.79 -11.46 -7.95
C TYR A 154 -4.37 -12.29 -9.17
N TYR A 155 -3.21 -12.02 -9.76
CA TYR A 155 -2.66 -12.83 -10.84
C TYR A 155 -2.36 -14.27 -10.39
N ALA A 156 -1.65 -14.45 -9.27
CA ALA A 156 -1.36 -15.77 -8.74
C ALA A 156 -2.62 -16.53 -8.32
N LYS A 157 -3.61 -15.83 -7.75
CA LYS A 157 -4.92 -16.41 -7.42
C LYS A 157 -5.64 -16.91 -8.69
N TYR A 158 -5.66 -16.10 -9.74
CA TYR A 158 -6.29 -16.48 -11.02
C TYR A 158 -5.62 -17.70 -11.65
N THR A 159 -4.29 -17.70 -11.77
CA THR A 159 -3.51 -18.81 -12.33
C THR A 159 -3.69 -20.09 -11.52
N SER A 160 -3.72 -19.99 -10.18
CA SER A 160 -3.93 -21.17 -9.35
C SER A 160 -5.33 -21.77 -9.48
N ASN A 161 -6.37 -20.95 -9.69
CA ASN A 161 -7.72 -21.47 -9.90
C ASN A 161 -7.82 -22.19 -11.24
N LYS A 162 -7.21 -21.63 -12.29
CA LYS A 162 -7.16 -22.25 -13.62
C LYS A 162 -6.49 -23.63 -13.61
N ASN A 163 -5.45 -23.83 -12.80
CA ASN A 163 -4.75 -25.11 -12.70
C ASN A 163 -5.51 -26.18 -11.89
N ARG A 164 -6.65 -25.85 -11.28
CA ARG A 164 -7.49 -26.76 -10.49
C ARG A 164 -8.75 -27.21 -11.24
N GLU A 165 -9.04 -26.60 -12.39
CA GLU A 165 -10.10 -26.99 -13.32
C GLU A 165 -9.55 -27.94 -14.38
#